data_AF-A0A7S1RF67-F1
#
_entry.id   AF-A0A7S1RF67-F1
#
_cell.length_a   1.000
_cell.length_b   1.000
_cell.length_c   1.000
_cell.angle_alpha   90.00
_cell.angle_beta   90.00
_cell.angle_gamma   90.00
#
_symmetry.space_group_name_H-M   'P 1'
#
loop_
_entity.id
_entity.type
_entity.pdbx_description
1 polymer ?
#
loop_
_entity_poly.entity_id
_entity_poly.type
_entity_poly.pdbx_seq_one_letter_code
_entity_poly.pdbx_strand_id
1 'polypeptide(L)'
;PTPGAMTPPHRGHAALLHQAVARLEAAGFGVLGAWLSPSHDRYVQPKARSLSTIGFSAPFRLEIARRLVAEDELVAVGSWEAAPERGHWPDYPVVANALQKELEKRSEAAQLQGSHGHVQVFYCCGTDHADKCGLYHGMGAEHGVGVVVVPRTGDSPKAESPKRLVFVAEAASGEVAGFSSTKLRRALEKQDLEQVAAATSPSAAELLLQPTDEHAAQFQEDYKKLAALAEK
;
A
#
# COMPACT_ATOMS: atom_id res chain seq x y z
N PRO A 1 -7.81 -0.58 1.44
CA PRO A 1 -6.59 -0.29 0.62
C PRO A 1 -5.52 0.38 1.48
N THR A 2 -4.23 0.14 1.20
CA THR A 2 -3.13 0.97 1.74
C THR A 2 -2.58 1.81 0.61
N PRO A 3 -2.77 3.14 0.62
CA PRO A 3 -2.03 4.00 -0.26
C PRO A 3 -0.66 4.31 0.31
N GLY A 4 0.20 4.79 -0.56
CA GLY A 4 1.52 5.25 -0.17
C GLY A 4 2.37 5.48 -1.39
N ALA A 5 3.46 6.21 -1.19
CA ALA A 5 4.42 6.42 -2.26
C ALA A 5 4.98 5.09 -2.78
N MET A 6 5.15 4.10 -1.89
CA MET A 6 5.62 2.74 -2.19
C MET A 6 6.79 2.77 -3.18
N THR A 7 7.88 3.43 -2.79
CA THR A 7 8.99 3.73 -3.69
C THR A 7 10.30 3.11 -3.19
N PRO A 8 10.51 1.80 -3.39
CA PRO A 8 9.60 0.83 -4.03
C PRO A 8 8.64 0.12 -3.04
N PRO A 9 7.62 -0.62 -3.54
CA PRO A 9 6.83 -1.56 -2.74
C PRO A 9 7.72 -2.64 -2.12
N HIS A 10 7.26 -3.26 -1.03
CA HIS A 10 7.99 -4.27 -0.26
C HIS A 10 7.02 -5.08 0.62
N ARG A 11 7.45 -6.25 1.11
CA ARG A 11 6.65 -7.18 1.92
C ARG A 11 6.01 -6.56 3.14
N GLY A 12 6.68 -5.59 3.79
CA GLY A 12 6.08 -4.82 4.89
C GLY A 12 4.74 -4.14 4.53
N HIS A 13 4.52 -3.74 3.27
CA HIS A 13 3.22 -3.19 2.85
C HIS A 13 2.14 -4.25 2.72
N ALA A 14 2.47 -5.45 2.22
CA ALA A 14 1.53 -6.57 2.17
C ALA A 14 1.23 -7.09 3.59
N ALA A 15 2.25 -7.23 4.43
CA ALA A 15 2.10 -7.62 5.83
C ALA A 15 1.19 -6.66 6.61
N LEU A 16 1.25 -5.35 6.32
CA LEU A 16 0.34 -4.36 6.88
C LEU A 16 -1.13 -4.69 6.57
N LEU A 17 -1.44 -5.11 5.33
CA LEU A 17 -2.79 -5.52 4.96
C LEU A 17 -3.22 -6.77 5.71
N HIS A 18 -2.35 -7.78 5.83
CA HIS A 18 -2.63 -8.99 6.59
C HIS A 18 -2.93 -8.70 8.08
N GLN A 19 -2.17 -7.81 8.71
CA GLN A 19 -2.46 -7.36 10.09
C GLN A 19 -3.80 -6.65 10.19
N ALA A 20 -4.12 -5.79 9.21
CA ALA A 20 -5.39 -5.11 9.19
C ALA A 20 -6.56 -6.09 9.03
N VAL A 21 -6.42 -7.09 8.16
CA VAL A 21 -7.40 -8.17 7.98
C VAL A 21 -7.60 -8.95 9.27
N ALA A 22 -6.53 -9.45 9.88
CA ALA A 22 -6.61 -10.20 11.14
C ALA A 22 -7.31 -9.40 12.25
N ARG A 23 -7.04 -8.08 12.34
CA ARG A 23 -7.73 -7.21 13.29
C ARG A 23 -9.22 -7.08 13.00
N LEU A 24 -9.62 -6.94 11.74
CA LEU A 24 -11.02 -6.85 11.34
C LEU A 24 -11.75 -8.17 11.59
N GLU A 25 -11.14 -9.30 11.28
CA GLU A 25 -11.71 -10.62 11.57
C GLU A 25 -11.92 -10.82 13.08
N ALA A 26 -10.96 -10.41 13.91
CA ALA A 26 -11.12 -10.41 15.36
C ALA A 26 -12.23 -9.46 15.86
N ALA A 27 -12.60 -8.43 15.09
CA ALA A 27 -13.77 -7.58 15.35
C ALA A 27 -15.09 -8.17 14.83
N GLY A 28 -15.07 -9.34 14.19
CA GLY A 28 -16.24 -10.03 13.65
C GLY A 28 -16.58 -9.70 12.19
N PHE A 29 -15.68 -9.06 11.45
CA PHE A 29 -15.87 -8.84 10.01
C PHE A 29 -15.42 -10.06 9.20
N GLY A 30 -16.16 -10.40 8.14
CA GLY A 30 -15.64 -11.27 7.08
C GLY A 30 -14.91 -10.43 6.05
N VAL A 31 -13.59 -10.64 5.88
CA VAL A 31 -12.78 -9.86 4.93
C VAL A 31 -12.63 -10.64 3.63
N LEU A 32 -13.00 -10.03 2.51
CA LEU A 32 -13.02 -10.70 1.20
C LEU A 32 -11.75 -10.49 0.38
N GLY A 33 -10.97 -9.48 0.73
CA GLY A 33 -9.83 -9.07 -0.06
C GLY A 33 -9.18 -7.81 0.45
N ALA A 34 -7.93 -7.64 0.06
CA ALA A 34 -7.11 -6.50 0.40
C ALA A 34 -6.46 -5.95 -0.88
N TRP A 35 -6.21 -4.63 -0.91
CA TRP A 35 -5.62 -3.97 -2.07
C TRP A 35 -4.42 -3.13 -1.70
N LEU A 36 -3.27 -3.48 -2.28
CA LEU A 36 -2.09 -2.64 -2.32
C LEU A 36 -2.28 -1.61 -3.44
N SER A 37 -2.40 -0.32 -3.11
CA SER A 37 -2.72 0.72 -4.07
C SER A 37 -1.60 1.78 -4.12
N PRO A 38 -0.58 1.61 -4.98
CA PRO A 38 0.45 2.62 -5.13
C PRO A 38 -0.15 3.98 -5.52
N SER A 39 0.29 5.05 -4.86
CA SER A 39 -0.28 6.39 -5.10
C SER A 39 0.12 7.00 -6.45
N HIS A 40 -0.59 8.04 -6.89
CA HIS A 40 -0.32 8.77 -8.12
C HIS A 40 1.06 9.48 -8.12
N ASP A 41 1.68 9.64 -9.30
CA ASP A 41 2.99 10.30 -9.43
C ASP A 41 2.99 11.78 -9.00
N ARG A 42 1.83 12.46 -9.08
CA ARG A 42 1.67 13.82 -8.52
C ARG A 42 1.88 13.90 -7.01
N TYR A 43 1.71 12.79 -6.29
CA TYR A 43 2.13 12.68 -4.89
C TYR A 43 3.60 12.28 -4.77
N VAL A 44 3.96 11.22 -5.48
CA VAL A 44 5.21 10.51 -5.26
C VAL A 44 6.40 11.37 -5.66
N GLN A 45 6.33 12.04 -6.81
CA GLN A 45 7.46 12.79 -7.35
C GLN A 45 7.82 14.02 -6.46
N PRO A 46 6.87 14.88 -6.03
CA PRO A 46 7.19 15.94 -5.08
C PRO A 46 7.72 15.42 -3.73
N LYS A 47 7.12 14.34 -3.19
CA LYS A 47 7.59 13.74 -1.93
C LYS A 47 9.01 13.20 -2.04
N ALA A 48 9.33 12.48 -3.12
CA ALA A 48 10.66 11.96 -3.39
C ALA A 48 11.69 13.09 -3.50
N ARG A 49 11.37 14.17 -4.23
CA ARG A 49 12.23 15.36 -4.31
C ARG A 49 12.45 16.01 -2.93
N SER A 50 11.39 16.19 -2.16
CA SER A 50 11.47 16.76 -0.81
C SER A 50 12.31 15.94 0.16
N LEU A 51 12.40 14.62 -0.05
CA LEU A 51 13.19 13.71 0.77
C LEU A 51 14.57 13.41 0.16
N SER A 52 14.91 14.03 -0.97
CA SER A 52 16.14 13.75 -1.74
C SER A 52 16.33 12.27 -2.06
N THR A 53 15.22 11.56 -2.35
CA THR A 53 15.23 10.15 -2.76
C THR A 53 14.75 9.99 -4.20
N ILE A 54 14.94 8.81 -4.78
CA ILE A 54 14.37 8.48 -6.09
C ILE A 54 12.85 8.32 -6.00
N GLY A 55 12.15 8.78 -7.06
CA GLY A 55 10.71 8.67 -7.27
C GLY A 55 10.41 7.79 -8.48
N PHE A 56 10.07 6.52 -8.27
CA PHE A 56 9.67 5.62 -9.36
C PHE A 56 8.33 6.01 -9.97
N SER A 57 8.19 5.81 -11.28
CA SER A 57 6.93 6.03 -11.98
C SER A 57 5.82 5.12 -11.46
N ALA A 58 4.57 5.53 -11.65
CA ALA A 58 3.40 4.74 -11.33
C ALA A 58 3.39 3.36 -12.03
N PRO A 59 3.62 3.25 -13.36
CA PRO A 59 3.68 1.95 -14.03
C PRO A 59 4.72 1.01 -13.43
N PHE A 60 5.92 1.50 -13.11
CA PHE A 60 6.99 0.68 -12.55
C PHE A 60 6.67 0.21 -11.13
N ARG A 61 6.12 1.09 -10.28
CA ARG A 61 5.66 0.71 -8.93
C ARG A 61 4.52 -0.30 -8.96
N LEU A 62 3.59 -0.16 -9.90
CA LEU A 62 2.52 -1.14 -10.09
C LEU A 62 3.06 -2.51 -10.50
N GLU A 63 4.05 -2.55 -11.38
CA GLU A 63 4.65 -3.82 -11.81
C GLU A 63 5.42 -4.50 -10.68
N ILE A 64 6.19 -3.75 -9.89
CA ILE A 64 6.84 -4.27 -8.68
C ILE A 64 5.78 -4.79 -7.69
N ALA A 65 4.68 -4.04 -7.50
CA ALA A 65 3.59 -4.43 -6.63
C ALA A 65 2.91 -5.74 -7.08
N ARG A 66 2.71 -5.94 -8.40
CA ARG A 66 2.11 -7.18 -8.93
C ARG A 66 2.98 -8.39 -8.64
N ARG A 67 4.29 -8.28 -8.88
CA ARG A 67 5.26 -9.34 -8.61
C ARG A 67 5.45 -9.62 -7.12
N LEU A 68 5.28 -8.59 -6.29
CA LEU A 68 5.34 -8.72 -4.83
C LEU A 68 4.20 -9.60 -4.28
N VAL A 69 3.00 -9.46 -4.83
CA VAL A 69 1.79 -10.12 -4.31
C VAL A 69 1.27 -11.22 -5.23
N ALA A 70 2.07 -11.66 -6.21
CA ALA A 70 1.64 -12.65 -7.21
C ALA A 70 1.20 -13.99 -6.61
N GLU A 71 1.78 -14.36 -5.46
CA GLU A 71 1.48 -15.59 -4.72
C GLU A 71 0.58 -15.33 -3.49
N ASP A 72 0.10 -14.10 -3.30
CA ASP A 72 -0.77 -13.74 -2.18
C ASP A 72 -2.25 -13.91 -2.57
N GLU A 73 -2.95 -14.83 -1.93
CA GLU A 73 -4.36 -15.13 -2.23
C GLU A 73 -5.32 -14.02 -1.76
N LEU A 74 -4.90 -13.19 -0.81
CA LEU A 74 -5.73 -12.16 -0.19
C LEU A 74 -5.46 -10.77 -0.76
N VAL A 75 -4.20 -10.47 -1.06
CA VAL A 75 -3.75 -9.13 -1.45
C VAL A 75 -3.64 -9.00 -2.97
N ALA A 76 -4.47 -8.16 -3.56
CA ALA A 76 -4.38 -7.75 -4.96
C ALA A 76 -3.77 -6.36 -5.13
N VAL A 77 -3.40 -6.00 -6.37
CA VAL A 77 -2.94 -4.65 -6.71
C VAL A 77 -4.11 -3.78 -7.20
N GLY A 78 -4.29 -2.63 -6.56
CA GLY A 78 -5.24 -1.61 -6.98
C GLY A 78 -4.57 -0.49 -7.78
N SER A 79 -4.78 -0.45 -9.10
CA SER A 79 -4.17 0.54 -9.99
C SER A 79 -4.91 1.88 -10.08
N TRP A 80 -6.13 1.98 -9.57
CA TRP A 80 -7.01 3.13 -9.77
C TRP A 80 -6.47 4.43 -9.14
N GLU A 81 -5.69 4.35 -8.07
CA GLU A 81 -5.05 5.52 -7.44
C GLU A 81 -3.85 6.02 -8.25
N ALA A 82 -3.15 5.11 -8.92
CA ALA A 82 -2.02 5.41 -9.79
C ALA A 82 -2.43 5.92 -11.18
N ALA A 83 -3.71 5.78 -11.55
CA ALA A 83 -4.21 6.10 -12.89
C ALA A 83 -4.21 7.63 -13.18
N PRO A 84 -3.77 8.05 -14.38
CA PRO A 84 -3.59 9.45 -14.74
C PRO A 84 -4.89 10.22 -15.05
N GLU A 85 -6.02 9.52 -15.21
CA GLU A 85 -7.26 10.08 -15.78
C GLU A 85 -8.02 11.05 -14.87
N ARG A 86 -7.60 11.21 -13.61
CA ARG A 86 -8.20 12.18 -12.70
C ARG A 86 -7.37 13.46 -12.74
N GLY A 87 -7.92 14.53 -13.32
CA GLY A 87 -7.29 15.85 -13.41
C GLY A 87 -6.80 16.44 -12.07
N HIS A 88 -7.10 15.79 -10.94
CA HIS A 88 -6.57 16.03 -9.60
C HIS A 88 -6.20 14.70 -8.92
N TRP A 89 -5.25 14.73 -7.99
CA TRP A 89 -4.91 13.56 -7.17
C TRP A 89 -6.04 13.30 -6.16
N PRO A 90 -6.64 12.10 -6.12
CA PRO A 90 -7.62 11.74 -5.09
C PRO A 90 -6.94 11.60 -3.71
N ASP A 91 -7.39 12.36 -2.73
CA ASP A 91 -6.98 12.16 -1.33
C ASP A 91 -7.57 10.84 -0.78
N TYR A 92 -7.05 10.36 0.36
CA TYR A 92 -7.36 9.02 0.90
C TYR A 92 -8.87 8.70 1.06
N PRO A 93 -9.78 9.64 1.40
CA PRO A 93 -11.22 9.33 1.43
C PRO A 93 -11.79 9.06 0.02
N VAL A 94 -11.28 9.76 -0.99
CA VAL A 94 -11.71 9.60 -2.38
C VAL A 94 -11.30 8.21 -2.91
N VAL A 95 -10.15 7.70 -2.48
CA VAL A 95 -9.67 6.35 -2.85
C VAL A 95 -10.57 5.27 -2.25
N ALA A 96 -10.88 5.36 -0.95
CA ALA A 96 -11.77 4.41 -0.28
C ALA A 96 -13.19 4.42 -0.89
N ASN A 97 -13.74 5.62 -1.13
CA ASN A 97 -15.05 5.79 -1.76
C ASN A 97 -15.09 5.28 -3.20
N ALA A 98 -14.02 5.45 -3.97
CA ALA A 98 -13.95 4.92 -5.33
C ALA A 98 -13.99 3.39 -5.32
N LEU A 99 -13.23 2.74 -4.44
CA LEU A 99 -13.27 1.28 -4.29
C LEU A 99 -14.66 0.80 -3.86
N GLN A 100 -15.27 1.45 -2.86
CA GLN A 100 -16.62 1.12 -2.41
C GLN A 100 -17.62 1.18 -3.55
N LYS A 101 -17.63 2.27 -4.33
CA LYS A 101 -18.52 2.43 -5.49
C LYS A 101 -18.31 1.38 -6.56
N GLU A 102 -17.08 0.94 -6.80
CA GLU A 102 -16.84 -0.16 -7.75
C GLU A 102 -17.34 -1.51 -7.21
N LEU A 103 -17.22 -1.75 -5.91
CA LEU A 103 -17.75 -2.96 -5.28
C LEU A 103 -19.28 -2.95 -5.24
N GLU A 104 -19.92 -1.81 -5.04
CA GLU A 104 -21.38 -1.66 -5.03
C GLU A 104 -22.03 -1.96 -6.40
N LYS A 105 -21.27 -1.89 -7.50
CA LYS A 105 -21.76 -2.26 -8.84
C LYS A 105 -21.80 -3.77 -9.09
N ARG A 106 -21.20 -4.57 -8.19
CA ARG A 106 -21.13 -6.03 -8.34
C ARG A 106 -22.47 -6.66 -8.00
N SER A 107 -22.81 -7.77 -8.67
CA SER A 107 -24.03 -8.55 -8.38
C SER A 107 -24.09 -9.03 -6.93
N GLU A 108 -22.93 -9.28 -6.34
CA GLU A 108 -22.76 -9.78 -4.98
C GLU A 108 -22.84 -8.67 -3.93
N ALA A 109 -22.88 -7.38 -4.33
CA ALA A 109 -22.76 -6.24 -3.40
C ALA A 109 -23.75 -6.29 -2.24
N ALA A 110 -24.98 -6.77 -2.47
CA ALA A 110 -26.00 -6.92 -1.44
C ALA A 110 -25.57 -7.85 -0.28
N GLN A 111 -24.70 -8.82 -0.55
CA GLN A 111 -24.15 -9.75 0.45
C GLN A 111 -22.99 -9.14 1.24
N LEU A 112 -22.45 -8.01 0.76
CA LEU A 112 -21.26 -7.34 1.33
C LEU A 112 -21.63 -6.11 2.16
N GLN A 113 -22.93 -5.84 2.32
CA GLN A 113 -23.43 -4.68 3.04
C GLN A 113 -23.27 -4.84 4.56
N GLY A 114 -22.72 -3.81 5.20
CA GLY A 114 -22.67 -3.72 6.66
C GLY A 114 -24.00 -3.23 7.26
N SER A 115 -23.97 -2.90 8.56
CA SER A 115 -25.13 -2.46 9.34
C SER A 115 -25.84 -1.20 8.82
N HIS A 116 -25.22 -0.46 7.90
CA HIS A 116 -25.77 0.75 7.29
C HIS A 116 -26.15 0.58 5.81
N GLY A 117 -26.20 -0.66 5.30
CA GLY A 117 -26.63 -0.92 3.92
C GLY A 117 -25.58 -0.58 2.84
N HIS A 118 -24.35 -0.30 3.25
CA HIS A 118 -23.23 0.00 2.35
C HIS A 118 -22.19 -1.10 2.40
N VAL A 119 -21.52 -1.34 1.27
CA VAL A 119 -20.32 -2.21 1.24
C VAL A 119 -19.26 -1.60 2.16
N GLN A 120 -18.72 -2.36 3.10
CA GLN A 120 -17.75 -1.82 4.04
C GLN A 120 -16.33 -1.81 3.45
N VAL A 121 -15.69 -0.64 3.46
CA VAL A 121 -14.31 -0.48 2.98
C VAL A 121 -13.46 0.12 4.09
N PHE A 122 -12.35 -0.55 4.40
CA PHE A 122 -11.41 -0.09 5.40
C PHE A 122 -10.13 0.45 4.76
N TYR A 123 -9.82 1.70 5.09
CA TYR A 123 -8.55 2.32 4.77
C TYR A 123 -7.47 1.86 5.74
N CYS A 124 -6.36 1.32 5.24
CA CYS A 124 -5.29 0.76 6.07
C CYS A 124 -4.07 1.67 6.03
N CYS A 125 -3.53 2.05 7.18
CA CYS A 125 -2.39 2.96 7.25
C CYS A 125 -1.55 2.78 8.51
N GLY A 126 -0.34 3.34 8.51
CA GLY A 126 0.50 3.42 9.70
C GLY A 126 0.03 4.47 10.71
N THR A 127 0.54 4.38 11.93
CA THR A 127 0.31 5.34 13.03
C THR A 127 0.69 6.77 12.65
N ASP A 128 1.84 6.95 11.99
CA ASP A 128 2.37 8.23 11.53
C ASP A 128 1.37 8.96 10.61
N HIS A 129 0.77 8.22 9.69
CA HIS A 129 -0.23 8.74 8.78
C HIS A 129 -1.56 9.00 9.49
N ALA A 130 -2.00 8.08 10.34
CA ALA A 130 -3.23 8.23 11.11
C ALA A 130 -3.21 9.47 12.01
N ASP A 131 -2.08 9.76 12.65
CA ASP A 131 -1.92 10.95 13.48
C ASP A 131 -1.89 12.24 12.65
N LYS A 132 -1.10 12.25 11.57
CA LYS A 132 -0.98 13.43 10.71
C LYS A 132 -2.29 13.81 10.03
N CYS A 133 -3.11 12.82 9.68
CA CYS A 133 -4.35 13.01 8.93
C CYS A 133 -5.61 12.95 9.81
N GLY A 134 -5.47 12.76 11.13
CA GLY A 134 -6.62 12.71 12.05
C GLY A 134 -7.52 11.48 11.87
N LEU A 135 -6.98 10.38 11.33
CA LEU A 135 -7.77 9.20 10.94
C LEU A 135 -8.39 8.44 12.13
N TYR A 136 -7.87 8.65 13.34
CA TYR A 136 -8.51 8.15 14.57
C TYR A 136 -9.90 8.74 14.84
N HIS A 137 -10.29 9.80 14.12
CA HIS A 137 -11.64 10.35 14.20
C HIS A 137 -12.64 9.66 13.27
N GLY A 138 -12.22 8.70 12.43
CA GLY A 138 -13.06 8.01 11.45
C GLY A 138 -13.08 8.72 10.09
N MET A 139 -13.60 8.04 9.08
CA MET A 139 -13.64 8.52 7.68
C MET A 139 -15.04 8.61 7.05
N GLY A 140 -16.08 8.16 7.77
CA GLY A 140 -17.45 8.12 7.25
C GLY A 140 -18.12 6.80 7.63
N ALA A 141 -18.25 6.54 8.93
CA ALA A 141 -18.75 5.27 9.45
C ALA A 141 -20.21 5.01 9.02
N GLU A 142 -21.01 6.07 8.98
CA GLU A 142 -22.37 6.12 8.46
C GLU A 142 -22.47 5.73 6.98
N HIS A 143 -21.38 5.86 6.24
CA HIS A 143 -21.27 5.47 4.83
C HIS A 143 -20.46 4.18 4.65
N GLY A 144 -20.18 3.42 5.72
CA GLY A 144 -19.46 2.15 5.63
C GLY A 144 -17.95 2.29 5.37
N VAL A 145 -17.37 3.48 5.54
CA VAL A 145 -15.93 3.70 5.36
C VAL A 145 -15.22 3.78 6.71
N GLY A 146 -14.35 2.80 6.96
CA GLY A 146 -13.59 2.67 8.20
C GLY A 146 -12.09 2.87 8.02
N VAL A 147 -11.37 2.82 9.14
CA VAL A 147 -9.91 2.91 9.22
C VAL A 147 -9.37 1.75 10.04
N VAL A 148 -8.30 1.12 9.54
CA VAL A 148 -7.45 0.26 10.35
C VAL A 148 -6.07 0.88 10.44
N VAL A 149 -5.66 1.21 11.65
CA VAL A 149 -4.32 1.71 11.94
C VAL A 149 -3.44 0.54 12.32
N VAL A 150 -2.31 0.39 11.64
CA VAL A 150 -1.37 -0.71 11.82
C VAL A 150 -0.05 -0.14 12.34
N PRO A 151 0.26 -0.31 13.64
CA PRO A 151 1.47 0.21 14.24
C PRO A 151 2.72 -0.55 13.77
N ARG A 152 3.87 0.10 13.83
CA ARG A 152 5.18 -0.55 13.86
C ARG A 152 5.55 -0.89 15.30
N THR A 153 6.50 -1.81 15.46
CA THR A 153 7.09 -2.10 16.77
C THR A 153 7.66 -0.82 17.39
N GLY A 154 7.20 -0.48 18.60
CA GLY A 154 7.60 0.73 19.32
C GLY A 154 6.70 1.94 19.08
N ASP A 155 5.77 1.89 18.14
CA ASP A 155 4.76 2.94 17.98
C ASP A 155 3.78 2.95 19.17
N SER A 156 3.21 4.10 19.47
CA SER A 156 2.16 4.29 20.47
C SER A 156 0.85 4.69 19.80
N PRO A 157 0.08 3.73 19.23
CA PRO A 157 -1.19 4.05 18.60
C PRO A 157 -2.20 4.61 19.62
N LYS A 158 -3.12 5.47 19.15
CA LYS A 158 -4.25 5.92 19.98
C LYS A 158 -5.28 4.80 20.13
N ALA A 159 -6.19 4.95 21.10
CA ALA A 159 -7.28 4.00 21.30
C ALA A 159 -8.17 3.88 20.05
N GLU A 160 -8.63 2.66 19.78
CA GLU A 160 -9.61 2.40 18.74
C GLU A 160 -11.00 2.97 19.07
N SER A 161 -11.84 3.11 18.04
CA SER A 161 -13.21 3.57 18.17
C SER A 161 -14.12 2.77 17.24
N PRO A 162 -14.59 1.57 17.66
CA PRO A 162 -15.45 0.73 16.81
C PRO A 162 -16.73 1.43 16.36
N LYS A 163 -17.29 2.34 17.19
CA LYS A 163 -18.45 3.17 16.82
C LYS A 163 -18.19 4.09 15.62
N ARG A 164 -16.92 4.38 15.32
CA ARG A 164 -16.47 5.19 14.19
C ARG A 164 -15.78 4.35 13.12
N LEU A 165 -15.91 3.02 13.19
CA LEU A 165 -15.19 2.05 12.35
C LEU A 165 -13.67 2.27 12.34
N VAL A 166 -13.10 2.71 13.46
CA VAL A 166 -11.65 2.86 13.65
C VAL A 166 -11.16 1.69 14.49
N PHE A 167 -10.24 0.90 13.94
CA PHE A 167 -9.61 -0.24 14.59
C PHE A 167 -8.10 -0.07 14.60
N VAL A 168 -7.45 -0.67 15.61
CA VAL A 168 -5.99 -0.69 15.72
C VAL A 168 -5.53 -2.13 15.70
N ALA A 169 -4.71 -2.49 14.71
CA ALA A 169 -4.15 -3.82 14.56
C ALA A 169 -2.94 -4.02 15.47
N GLU A 170 -2.51 -5.28 15.61
CA GLU A 170 -1.20 -5.59 16.17
C GLU A 170 -0.10 -5.21 15.18
N ALA A 171 1.07 -4.87 15.70
CA ALA A 171 2.23 -4.57 14.87
C ALA A 171 2.77 -5.82 14.17
N ALA A 172 3.38 -5.61 13.01
CA ALA A 172 4.12 -6.64 12.31
C ALA A 172 5.17 -7.28 13.23
N SER A 173 5.27 -8.60 13.23
CA SER A 173 6.30 -9.36 13.93
C SER A 173 7.34 -9.93 12.96
N GLY A 174 8.49 -10.36 13.49
CA GLY A 174 9.53 -11.02 12.71
C GLY A 174 10.24 -10.10 11.72
N GLU A 175 10.77 -10.69 10.65
CA GLU A 175 11.61 -9.97 9.67
C GLU A 175 10.84 -8.85 8.94
N VAL A 176 9.55 -9.06 8.65
CA VAL A 176 8.72 -8.10 7.91
C VAL A 176 8.52 -6.77 8.64
N ALA A 177 8.61 -6.78 9.98
CA ALA A 177 8.59 -5.58 10.81
C ALA A 177 9.76 -4.63 10.52
N GLY A 178 10.88 -5.20 10.06
CA GLY A 178 12.09 -4.47 9.73
C GLY A 178 12.09 -3.83 8.35
N PHE A 179 11.19 -4.21 7.44
CA PHE A 179 11.21 -3.74 6.07
C PHE A 179 10.72 -2.29 5.92
N SER A 180 11.44 -1.52 5.11
CA SER A 180 11.06 -0.16 4.74
C SER A 180 11.62 0.18 3.35
N SER A 181 10.94 1.05 2.61
CA SER A 181 11.46 1.53 1.32
C SER A 181 12.85 2.18 1.44
N THR A 182 13.19 2.75 2.60
CA THR A 182 14.54 3.30 2.85
C THR A 182 15.61 2.21 2.91
N LYS A 183 15.38 1.13 3.66
CA LYS A 183 16.31 -0.01 3.68
C LYS A 183 16.40 -0.70 2.32
N LEU A 184 15.26 -0.84 1.64
CA LEU A 184 15.23 -1.43 0.31
C LEU A 184 16.02 -0.60 -0.72
N ARG A 185 15.91 0.73 -0.71
CA ARG A 185 16.77 1.59 -1.55
C ARG A 185 18.25 1.39 -1.24
N ARG A 186 18.64 1.26 0.03
CA ARG A 186 20.04 0.95 0.39
C ARG A 186 20.52 -0.42 -0.11
N ALA A 187 19.64 -1.41 -0.15
CA ALA A 187 19.97 -2.71 -0.73
C ALA A 187 20.12 -2.60 -2.27
N LEU A 188 19.28 -1.81 -2.92
CA LEU A 188 19.38 -1.51 -4.36
C LEU A 188 20.67 -0.74 -4.71
N GLU A 189 21.06 0.24 -3.89
CA GLU A 189 22.36 0.95 -4.00
C GLU A 189 23.52 -0.04 -4.05
N LYS A 190 23.47 -1.06 -3.19
CA LYS A 190 24.51 -2.08 -3.06
C LYS A 190 24.41 -3.25 -4.04
N GLN A 191 23.39 -3.26 -4.91
CA GLN A 191 23.07 -4.40 -5.77
C GLN A 191 22.91 -5.72 -4.98
N ASP A 192 22.40 -5.63 -3.75
CA ASP A 192 22.25 -6.78 -2.84
C ASP A 192 20.99 -7.57 -3.19
N LEU A 193 21.14 -8.54 -4.10
CA LEU A 193 20.03 -9.36 -4.59
C LEU A 193 19.30 -10.11 -3.49
N GLU A 194 20.02 -10.63 -2.50
CA GLU A 194 19.44 -11.39 -1.40
C GLU A 194 18.54 -10.51 -0.54
N GLN A 195 19.02 -9.32 -0.13
CA GLN A 195 18.21 -8.40 0.67
C GLN A 195 17.02 -7.83 -0.13
N VAL A 196 17.20 -7.56 -1.43
CA VAL A 196 16.11 -7.08 -2.29
C VAL A 196 15.04 -8.18 -2.44
N ALA A 197 15.43 -9.43 -2.66
CA ALA A 197 14.51 -10.57 -2.75
C ALA A 197 13.77 -10.83 -1.43
N ALA A 198 14.48 -10.78 -0.30
CA ALA A 198 13.90 -10.91 1.04
C ALA A 198 12.85 -9.82 1.32
N ALA A 199 13.14 -8.57 0.94
CA ALA A 199 12.24 -7.44 1.15
C ALA A 199 11.08 -7.36 0.16
N THR A 200 11.15 -8.03 -1.00
CA THR A 200 10.14 -7.96 -2.06
C THR A 200 9.60 -9.36 -2.41
N SER A 201 10.08 -9.94 -3.50
CA SER A 201 9.93 -11.34 -3.89
C SER A 201 11.07 -11.63 -4.87
N PRO A 202 11.43 -12.90 -5.13
CA PRO A 202 12.45 -13.21 -6.14
C PRO A 202 12.14 -12.56 -7.51
N SER A 203 10.91 -12.68 -8.00
CA SER A 203 10.49 -12.08 -9.28
C SER A 203 10.53 -10.54 -9.29
N ALA A 204 10.19 -9.90 -8.17
CA ALA A 204 10.31 -8.44 -8.04
C ALA A 204 11.77 -7.98 -7.95
N ALA A 205 12.64 -8.77 -7.32
CA ALA A 205 14.07 -8.50 -7.22
C ALA A 205 14.77 -8.64 -8.58
N GLU A 206 14.40 -9.66 -9.37
CA GLU A 206 14.85 -9.81 -10.76
C GLU A 206 14.46 -8.59 -11.59
N LEU A 207 13.21 -8.12 -11.51
CA LEU A 207 12.81 -6.89 -12.19
C LEU A 207 13.69 -5.69 -11.78
N LEU A 208 14.00 -5.56 -10.49
CA LEU A 208 14.73 -4.40 -9.97
C LEU A 208 16.24 -4.41 -10.27
N LEU A 209 16.87 -5.59 -10.30
CA LEU A 209 18.33 -5.73 -10.38
C LEU A 209 18.83 -6.44 -11.64
N GLN A 210 17.97 -7.20 -12.30
CA GLN A 210 18.32 -8.03 -13.46
C GLN A 210 17.25 -7.91 -14.55
N PRO A 211 16.97 -6.68 -15.04
CA PRO A 211 15.93 -6.48 -16.02
C PRO A 211 16.25 -7.18 -17.35
N THR A 212 15.23 -7.73 -17.98
CA THR A 212 15.31 -8.14 -19.39
C THR A 212 15.38 -6.90 -20.28
N ASP A 213 15.81 -7.08 -21.53
CA ASP A 213 15.84 -5.99 -22.52
C ASP A 213 14.46 -5.35 -22.71
N GLU A 214 13.40 -6.15 -22.65
CA GLU A 214 12.02 -5.68 -22.72
C GLU A 214 11.67 -4.79 -21.53
N HIS A 215 11.98 -5.22 -20.30
CA HIS A 215 11.73 -4.38 -19.12
C HIS A 215 12.57 -3.09 -19.19
N ALA A 216 13.85 -3.19 -19.57
CA ALA A 216 14.75 -2.05 -19.68
C ALA A 216 14.23 -1.02 -20.69
N ALA A 217 13.69 -1.48 -21.82
CA ALA A 217 13.03 -0.62 -22.80
C ALA A 217 11.73 -0.01 -22.26
N GLN A 218 10.91 -0.80 -21.58
CA GLN A 218 9.61 -0.38 -21.05
C GLN A 218 9.73 0.67 -19.93
N PHE A 219 10.69 0.51 -19.02
CA PHE A 219 10.87 1.35 -17.84
C PHE A 219 12.19 2.14 -17.86
N GLN A 220 12.61 2.58 -19.05
CA GLN A 220 13.91 3.22 -19.28
C GLN A 220 14.25 4.32 -18.27
N GLU A 221 13.30 5.23 -17.98
CA GLU A 221 13.51 6.33 -17.05
C GLU A 221 13.65 5.88 -15.59
N ASP A 222 13.04 4.77 -15.20
CA ASP A 222 13.19 4.23 -13.85
C ASP A 222 14.50 3.45 -13.69
N TYR A 223 14.96 2.74 -14.73
CA TYR A 223 16.29 2.13 -14.71
C TYR A 223 17.42 3.16 -14.73
N LYS A 224 17.26 4.31 -15.40
CA LYS A 224 18.20 5.43 -15.26
C LYS A 224 18.32 5.90 -13.81
N LYS A 225 17.20 5.97 -13.08
CA LYS A 225 17.20 6.32 -11.64
C LYS A 225 17.85 5.23 -10.78
N LEU A 226 17.67 3.95 -11.11
CA LEU A 226 18.32 2.82 -10.43
C LEU A 226 19.84 2.83 -10.67
N ALA A 227 20.29 3.06 -11.89
CA ALA A 227 21.71 3.19 -12.21
C ALA A 227 22.36 4.33 -11.43
N ALA A 228 21.74 5.52 -11.44
CA ALA A 228 22.20 6.68 -10.68
C ALA A 228 22.16 6.47 -9.16
N LEU A 229 21.41 5.49 -8.67
CA LEU A 229 21.39 5.10 -7.26
C LEU A 229 22.61 4.23 -6.91
N ALA A 230 23.02 3.32 -7.81
CA ALA A 230 24.14 2.41 -7.60
C ALA A 230 25.52 3.09 -7.75
N GLU A 231 25.59 4.27 -8.37
CA GLU A 231 26.82 5.06 -8.54
C GLU A 231 27.19 5.93 -7.31
N LYS A 232 26.40 5.90 -6.24
CA LYS A 232 26.60 6.68 -5.01
C LYS A 232 27.30 5.89 -3.91
#